data_AF-K9SL82-F1
#
_entry.id   AF-K9SL82-F1
#
_cell.length_a   1.000
_cell.length_b   1.000
_cell.length_c   1.000
_cell.angle_alpha   90.00
_cell.angle_beta   90.00
_cell.angle_gamma   90.00
#
_symmetry.space_group_name_H-M   'P 1'
#
loop_
_entity.id
_entity.type
_entity.pdbx_description
1 polymer ?
#
loop_
_entity_poly.entity_id
_entity_poly.type
_entity_poly.pdbx_seq_one_letter_code
_entity_poly.pdbx_strand_id
1 'polypeptide(L)'
;MFTSLFLLASEAGEAEGFGINTNIFETNIINIVIILAFLIYAGRGFIGNILSSRLQTIESAINDAEKRKKESIEKLSDQQEKLAQAQAERDRILAQAQSDAKAAREAILKDIDAEIAKLQAAGEQEIGSEQERIISQLRQQVVDKAIADASAYFERGLSEHVQQQLVDRSIDLISAE
;
A
#
# COMPACT_ATOMS: atom_id res chain seq x y z
N MET A 1 64.80 25.79 54.05
CA MET A 1 64.45 25.00 55.26
C MET A 1 64.35 23.50 54.94
N PHE A 2 65.35 22.94 54.27
CA PHE A 2 65.41 21.50 53.94
C PHE A 2 66.61 20.81 54.60
N THR A 3 67.37 21.56 55.41
CA THR A 3 68.64 21.15 56.02
C THR A 3 68.50 20.80 57.51
N SER A 4 67.32 20.98 58.10
CA SER A 4 67.07 20.76 59.54
C SER A 4 66.31 19.47 59.86
N LEU A 5 65.68 18.82 58.87
CA LEU A 5 64.94 17.56 59.05
C LEU A 5 65.84 16.33 58.83
N PHE A 6 66.99 16.49 58.18
CA PHE A 6 67.95 15.40 57.94
C PHE A 6 68.88 15.17 59.15
N LEU A 7 69.03 16.17 60.04
CA LEU A 7 69.94 16.09 61.18
C LEU A 7 69.37 15.31 62.38
N LEU A 8 68.03 15.20 62.50
CA LEU A 8 67.39 14.39 63.54
C LEU A 8 67.33 12.89 63.18
N ALA A 9 67.62 12.55 61.92
CA ALA A 9 67.69 11.18 61.43
C ALA A 9 69.10 10.56 61.58
N SER A 10 70.08 11.34 62.04
CA SER A 10 71.49 10.94 62.07
C SER A 10 72.04 10.64 63.48
N GLU A 11 71.27 10.84 64.55
CA GLU A 11 71.73 10.68 65.94
C GLU A 11 70.98 9.59 66.74
N ALA A 12 70.45 8.59 66.04
CA ALA A 12 69.98 7.32 66.64
C ALA A 12 70.75 6.12 66.06
N GLY A 13 72.02 6.34 65.72
CA GLY A 13 72.97 5.30 65.36
C GLY A 13 73.92 5.02 66.53
N GLU A 14 73.39 4.48 67.63
CA GLU A 14 74.25 3.73 68.55
C GLU A 14 74.41 2.32 68.01
N ALA A 15 75.68 1.95 67.81
CA ALA A 15 76.10 0.61 67.48
C ALA A 15 75.82 -0.32 68.67
N GLU A 16 74.63 -0.91 68.72
CA GLU A 16 74.49 -2.23 69.32
C GLU A 16 75.08 -3.24 68.33
N GLY A 17 76.08 -3.98 68.79
CA GLY A 17 76.77 -4.98 68.00
C GLY A 17 75.78 -5.97 67.37
N PHE A 18 76.22 -6.57 66.27
CA PHE A 18 75.60 -7.74 65.66
C PHE A 18 75.64 -8.91 66.65
N GLY A 19 74.78 -8.87 67.66
CA GLY A 19 74.41 -10.00 68.48
C GLY A 19 73.28 -10.71 67.77
N ILE A 20 73.51 -11.94 67.33
CA ILE A 20 72.41 -12.83 66.96
C ILE A 20 71.63 -13.08 68.25
N ASN A 21 70.61 -12.25 68.48
CA ASN A 21 69.63 -12.51 69.50
C ASN A 21 69.00 -13.87 69.14
N THR A 22 69.18 -14.91 69.93
CA THR A 22 68.57 -16.23 69.63
C THR A 22 67.04 -16.19 69.67
N ASN A 23 66.47 -15.03 70.01
CA ASN A 23 65.08 -14.62 69.85
C ASN A 23 64.77 -14.01 68.45
N ILE A 24 65.71 -14.06 67.49
CA ILE A 24 65.53 -13.61 66.10
C ILE A 24 64.49 -14.45 65.37
N PHE A 25 64.40 -15.74 65.69
CA PHE A 25 63.37 -16.61 65.12
C PHE A 25 62.01 -16.33 65.74
N GLU A 26 61.90 -16.19 67.07
CA GLU A 26 60.59 -16.05 67.72
C GLU A 26 59.96 -14.68 67.45
N THR A 27 60.66 -13.56 67.69
CA THR A 27 60.08 -12.21 67.58
C THR A 27 59.81 -11.79 66.12
N ASN A 28 60.69 -12.10 65.16
CA ASN A 28 60.42 -11.78 63.74
C ASN A 28 59.41 -12.73 63.10
N ILE A 29 59.42 -14.04 63.41
CA ILE A 29 58.41 -14.95 62.88
C ILE A 29 57.05 -14.60 63.45
N ILE A 30 56.94 -14.28 64.74
CA ILE A 30 55.68 -13.82 65.33
C ILE A 30 55.19 -12.54 64.63
N ASN A 31 56.05 -11.55 64.38
CA ASN A 31 55.65 -10.34 63.66
C ASN A 31 55.19 -10.63 62.22
N ILE A 32 55.93 -11.45 61.47
CA ILE A 32 55.56 -11.86 60.10
C ILE A 32 54.23 -12.63 60.10
N VAL A 33 54.00 -13.53 61.06
CA VAL A 33 52.76 -14.28 61.20
C VAL A 33 51.59 -13.36 61.53
N ILE A 34 51.77 -12.37 62.42
CA ILE A 34 50.74 -11.37 62.74
C ILE A 34 50.40 -10.52 61.51
N ILE A 35 51.41 -10.05 60.76
CA ILE A 35 51.21 -9.28 59.54
C ILE A 35 50.53 -10.13 58.44
N LEU A 36 50.94 -11.38 58.27
CA LEU A 36 50.29 -12.33 57.34
C LEU A 36 48.85 -12.62 57.73
N ALA A 37 48.58 -12.85 59.01
CA ALA A 37 47.23 -13.08 59.51
C ALA A 37 46.33 -11.86 59.28
N PHE A 38 46.84 -10.65 59.56
CA PHE A 38 46.13 -9.41 59.27
C PHE A 38 45.90 -9.21 57.76
N LEU A 39 46.91 -9.48 56.92
CA LEU A 39 46.81 -9.34 55.46
C LEU A 39 45.83 -10.33 54.85
N ILE A 40 45.81 -11.58 55.31
CA ILE A 40 44.85 -12.60 54.87
C ILE A 40 43.44 -12.22 55.35
N TYR A 41 43.31 -11.77 56.60
CA TYR A 41 42.03 -11.37 57.17
C TYR A 41 41.43 -10.14 56.47
N ALA A 42 42.24 -9.12 56.18
CA ALA A 42 41.81 -7.92 55.46
C ALA A 42 41.64 -8.18 53.95
N GLY A 43 42.56 -8.94 53.35
CA GLY A 43 42.61 -9.22 51.91
C GLY A 43 41.51 -10.17 51.42
N ARG A 44 41.04 -11.12 52.26
CA ARG A 44 39.96 -12.05 51.84
C ARG A 44 38.68 -11.32 51.46
N GLY A 45 38.37 -10.20 52.12
CA GLY A 45 37.17 -9.41 51.85
C GLY A 45 37.28 -8.67 50.52
N PHE A 46 38.41 -8.00 50.29
CA PHE A 46 38.65 -7.23 49.07
C PHE A 46 38.73 -8.13 47.82
N ILE A 47 39.54 -9.20 47.89
CA ILE A 47 39.72 -10.15 46.77
C ILE A 47 38.41 -10.91 46.53
N GLY A 48 37.74 -11.39 47.59
CA GLY A 48 36.46 -12.09 47.48
C GLY A 48 35.37 -11.22 46.82
N ASN A 49 35.29 -9.95 47.18
CA ASN A 49 34.32 -9.01 46.58
C ASN A 49 34.60 -8.74 45.10
N ILE A 50 35.87 -8.57 44.70
CA ILE A 50 36.23 -8.37 43.29
C ILE A 50 35.89 -9.60 42.46
N LEU A 51 36.25 -10.80 42.93
CA LEU A 51 35.92 -12.04 42.21
C LEU A 51 34.41 -12.27 42.14
N SER A 52 33.67 -12.02 43.23
CA SER A 52 32.22 -12.16 43.25
C SER A 52 31.54 -11.16 42.30
N SER A 53 31.99 -9.90 42.29
CA SER A 53 31.49 -8.88 41.35
C SER A 53 31.77 -9.25 39.89
N ARG A 54 32.98 -9.77 39.59
CA ARG A 54 33.32 -10.27 38.26
C ARG A 54 32.43 -11.44 37.85
N LEU A 55 32.21 -12.41 38.75
CA LEU A 55 31.35 -13.56 38.49
C LEU A 55 29.91 -13.14 38.22
N GLN A 56 29.36 -12.25 39.04
CA GLN A 56 28.01 -11.68 38.84
C GLN A 56 27.89 -10.91 37.51
N THR A 57 28.92 -10.15 37.13
CA THR A 57 28.92 -9.42 35.85
C THR A 57 28.92 -10.38 34.67
N ILE A 58 29.73 -11.44 34.72
CA ILE A 58 29.80 -12.46 33.65
C ILE A 58 28.47 -13.22 33.57
N GLU A 59 27.92 -13.63 34.71
CA GLU A 59 26.63 -14.32 34.78
C GLU A 59 25.51 -13.44 34.20
N SER A 60 25.45 -12.16 34.59
CA SER A 60 24.51 -11.20 34.01
C SER A 60 24.69 -11.05 32.50
N ALA A 61 25.93 -10.94 32.02
CA ALA A 61 26.21 -10.79 30.59
C ALA A 61 25.79 -12.03 29.78
N ILE A 62 26.01 -13.23 30.32
CA ILE A 62 25.57 -14.50 29.71
C ILE A 62 24.04 -14.56 29.70
N ASN A 63 23.38 -14.33 30.83
CA ASN A 63 21.92 -14.34 30.93
C ASN A 63 21.27 -13.32 29.97
N ASP A 64 21.84 -12.11 29.88
CA ASP A 64 21.37 -11.09 28.95
C ASP A 64 21.59 -11.49 27.49
N ALA A 65 22.72 -12.15 27.17
CA ALA A 65 22.98 -12.64 25.82
C ALA A 65 22.01 -13.77 25.43
N GLU A 66 21.73 -14.71 26.33
CA GLU A 66 20.75 -15.77 26.13
C GLU A 66 19.34 -15.22 25.96
N LYS A 67 18.94 -14.26 26.81
CA LYS A 67 17.66 -13.57 26.70
C LYS A 67 17.51 -12.87 25.35
N ARG A 68 18.51 -12.07 24.94
CA ARG A 68 18.50 -11.41 23.63
C ARG A 68 18.42 -12.40 22.47
N LYS A 69 19.16 -13.52 22.55
CA LYS A 69 19.11 -14.56 21.53
C LYS A 69 17.70 -15.17 21.43
N LYS A 70 17.08 -15.48 22.56
CA LYS A 70 15.71 -16.02 22.60
C LYS A 70 14.71 -15.03 22.00
N GLU A 71 14.74 -13.77 22.43
CA GLU A 71 13.88 -12.71 21.90
C GLU A 71 14.08 -12.50 20.39
N SER A 72 15.32 -12.56 19.89
CA SER A 72 15.61 -12.46 18.46
C SER A 72 15.05 -13.64 17.66
N ILE A 73 15.13 -14.85 18.19
CA ILE A 73 14.56 -16.05 17.54
C ILE A 73 13.04 -15.95 17.50
N GLU A 74 12.41 -15.55 18.61
CA GLU A 74 10.95 -15.36 18.67
C GLU A 74 10.47 -14.29 17.68
N LYS A 75 11.16 -13.13 17.63
CA LYS A 75 10.87 -12.06 16.67
C LYS A 75 11.07 -12.52 15.23
N LEU A 76 12.10 -13.29 14.94
CA LEU A 76 12.34 -13.82 13.60
C LEU A 76 11.20 -14.77 13.19
N SER A 77 10.76 -15.66 14.08
CA SER A 77 9.64 -16.57 13.83
C SER A 77 8.35 -15.80 13.54
N ASP A 78 8.01 -14.80 14.37
CA ASP A 78 6.83 -13.96 14.18
C ASP A 78 6.88 -13.19 12.85
N GLN A 79 8.06 -12.66 12.49
CA GLN A 79 8.24 -11.98 11.19
C GLN A 79 8.12 -12.94 10.00
N GLN A 80 8.64 -14.16 10.11
CA GLN A 80 8.50 -15.18 9.07
C GLN A 80 7.04 -15.60 8.87
N GLU A 81 6.29 -15.76 9.96
CA GLU A 81 4.85 -16.05 9.91
C GLU A 81 4.08 -14.90 9.25
N LYS A 82 4.33 -13.66 9.68
CA LYS A 82 3.73 -12.46 9.05
C LYS A 82 4.06 -12.35 7.57
N LEU A 83 5.29 -12.67 7.18
CA LEU A 83 5.69 -12.68 5.77
C LEU A 83 4.92 -13.75 4.99
N ALA A 84 4.78 -14.95 5.52
CA ALA A 84 4.02 -16.02 4.88
C ALA A 84 2.54 -15.66 4.74
N GLN A 85 1.93 -15.06 5.77
CA GLN A 85 0.56 -14.56 5.72
C GLN A 85 0.39 -13.45 4.69
N ALA A 86 1.32 -12.50 4.63
CA ALA A 86 1.31 -11.42 3.64
C ALA A 86 1.47 -11.94 2.20
N GLN A 87 2.29 -12.97 1.99
CA GLN A 87 2.44 -13.62 0.68
C GLN A 87 1.15 -14.36 0.27
N ALA A 88 0.54 -15.11 1.18
CA ALA A 88 -0.73 -15.78 0.92
C ALA A 88 -1.86 -14.78 0.59
N GLU A 89 -1.94 -13.67 1.33
CA GLU A 89 -2.92 -12.62 1.07
C GLU A 89 -2.63 -11.92 -0.27
N ARG A 90 -1.36 -11.66 -0.60
CA ARG A 90 -0.98 -11.13 -1.93
C ARG A 90 -1.49 -12.02 -3.05
N ASP A 91 -1.25 -13.32 -2.95
CA ASP A 91 -1.65 -14.27 -3.99
C ASP A 91 -3.18 -14.39 -4.09
N ARG A 92 -3.88 -14.32 -2.95
CA ARG A 92 -5.34 -14.24 -2.91
C ARG A 92 -5.86 -12.98 -3.61
N ILE A 93 -5.28 -11.81 -3.32
CA ILE A 93 -5.65 -10.53 -3.95
C ILE A 93 -5.41 -10.59 -5.46
N LEU A 94 -4.28 -11.15 -5.91
CA LEU A 94 -3.98 -11.30 -7.33
C LEU A 94 -4.98 -12.23 -8.04
N ALA A 95 -5.32 -13.36 -7.43
CA ALA A 95 -6.32 -14.28 -7.98
C ALA A 95 -7.71 -13.62 -8.06
N GLN A 96 -8.12 -12.91 -7.01
CA GLN A 96 -9.38 -12.18 -6.99
C GLN A 96 -9.41 -11.08 -8.06
N ALA A 97 -8.35 -10.28 -8.17
CA ALA A 97 -8.25 -9.22 -9.16
C ALA A 97 -8.33 -9.75 -10.60
N GLN A 98 -7.73 -10.91 -10.89
CA GLN A 98 -7.84 -11.57 -12.20
C GLN A 98 -9.27 -12.05 -12.47
N SER A 99 -9.93 -12.65 -11.48
CA SER A 99 -11.33 -13.08 -11.59
C SER A 99 -12.25 -11.88 -11.83
N ASP A 100 -12.09 -10.80 -11.06
CA ASP A 100 -12.89 -9.59 -11.16
C ASP A 100 -12.68 -8.90 -12.51
N ALA A 101 -11.44 -8.82 -12.99
CA ALA A 101 -11.12 -8.26 -14.31
C ALA A 101 -11.79 -9.06 -15.42
N LYS A 102 -11.82 -10.40 -15.32
CA LYS A 102 -12.50 -11.26 -16.29
C LYS A 102 -14.01 -11.05 -16.24
N ALA A 103 -14.61 -11.04 -15.06
CA ALA A 103 -16.05 -10.81 -14.88
C ALA A 103 -16.47 -9.42 -15.39
N ALA A 104 -15.69 -8.38 -15.08
CA ALA A 104 -15.92 -7.02 -15.57
C ALA A 104 -15.84 -6.95 -17.11
N ARG A 105 -14.85 -7.62 -17.71
CA ARG A 105 -14.74 -7.70 -19.17
C ARG A 105 -15.95 -8.37 -19.80
N GLU A 106 -16.40 -9.49 -19.24
CA GLU A 106 -17.58 -10.20 -19.73
C GLU A 106 -18.86 -9.36 -19.59
N ALA A 107 -19.02 -8.66 -18.47
CA ALA A 107 -20.15 -7.75 -18.26
C ALA A 107 -20.14 -6.59 -19.27
N ILE A 108 -18.99 -5.93 -19.48
CA ILE A 108 -18.84 -4.84 -20.44
C ILE A 108 -19.16 -5.31 -21.86
N LEU A 109 -18.68 -6.49 -22.27
CA LEU A 109 -18.98 -7.03 -23.59
C LEU A 109 -20.48 -7.28 -23.78
N LYS A 110 -21.13 -7.86 -22.76
CA LYS A 110 -22.58 -8.09 -22.78
C LYS A 110 -23.37 -6.79 -22.87
N ASP A 111 -22.96 -5.76 -22.13
CA ASP A 111 -23.60 -4.45 -22.15
C ASP A 111 -23.41 -3.76 -23.51
N ILE A 112 -22.21 -3.88 -24.10
CA ILE A 112 -21.93 -3.38 -25.46
C ILE A 112 -22.84 -4.09 -26.49
N ASP A 113 -22.96 -5.41 -26.43
CA ASP A 113 -23.82 -6.16 -27.36
C ASP A 113 -25.28 -5.72 -27.25
N ALA A 114 -25.77 -5.50 -26.02
CA ALA A 114 -27.13 -5.01 -25.79
C ALA A 114 -27.32 -3.58 -26.32
N GLU A 115 -26.33 -2.69 -26.12
CA GLU A 115 -26.39 -1.31 -26.61
C GLU A 115 -26.30 -1.24 -28.14
N ILE A 116 -25.48 -2.10 -28.77
CA ILE A 116 -25.43 -2.24 -30.23
C ILE A 116 -26.79 -2.68 -30.78
N ALA A 117 -27.42 -3.71 -30.18
CA ALA A 117 -28.73 -4.17 -30.62
C ALA A 117 -29.79 -3.08 -30.49
N LYS A 118 -29.76 -2.30 -29.40
CA LYS A 118 -30.66 -1.16 -29.18
C LYS A 118 -30.41 -0.04 -30.19
N LEU A 119 -29.14 0.26 -30.50
CA LEU A 119 -28.77 1.27 -31.49
C LEU A 119 -29.21 0.87 -32.91
N GLN A 120 -29.07 -0.42 -33.26
CA GLN A 120 -29.56 -0.95 -34.53
C GLN A 120 -31.08 -0.83 -34.63
N ALA A 121 -31.82 -1.26 -33.61
CA ALA A 121 -33.28 -1.15 -33.60
C ALA A 121 -33.77 0.31 -33.70
N ALA A 122 -33.11 1.23 -32.98
CA ALA A 122 -33.40 2.66 -33.07
C ALA A 122 -33.09 3.21 -34.47
N GLY A 123 -31.98 2.79 -35.08
CA GLY A 123 -31.61 3.18 -36.44
C GLY A 123 -32.60 2.68 -37.49
N GLU A 124 -33.06 1.42 -37.39
CA GLU A 124 -34.09 0.87 -38.28
C GLU A 124 -35.42 1.61 -38.15
N GLN A 125 -35.82 1.95 -36.93
CA GLN A 125 -37.02 2.74 -36.66
C GLN A 125 -36.92 4.16 -37.25
N GLU A 126 -35.76 4.82 -37.09
CA GLU A 126 -35.50 6.16 -37.63
C GLU A 126 -35.49 6.17 -39.17
N ILE A 127 -34.89 5.14 -39.79
CA ILE A 127 -34.92 4.99 -41.25
C ILE A 127 -36.36 4.81 -41.73
N GLY A 128 -37.17 4.00 -41.04
CA GLY A 128 -38.58 3.80 -41.37
C GLY A 128 -39.40 5.09 -41.29
N SER A 129 -39.26 5.85 -40.19
CA SER A 129 -39.98 7.11 -40.00
C SER A 129 -39.57 8.17 -41.03
N GLU A 130 -38.29 8.27 -41.37
CA GLU A 130 -37.80 9.19 -42.40
C GLU A 130 -38.24 8.76 -43.81
N GLN A 131 -38.29 7.46 -44.11
CA GLN A 131 -38.85 6.99 -45.39
C GLN A 131 -40.32 7.39 -45.55
N GLU A 132 -41.14 7.20 -44.52
CA GLU A 132 -42.55 7.62 -44.55
C GLU A 132 -42.67 9.15 -44.72
N ARG A 133 -41.83 9.91 -44.01
CA ARG A 133 -41.79 11.37 -44.13
C ARG A 133 -41.42 11.81 -45.54
N ILE A 134 -40.39 11.21 -46.13
CA ILE A 134 -39.94 11.51 -47.50
C ILE A 134 -41.04 11.16 -48.51
N ILE A 135 -41.70 10.00 -48.36
CA ILE A 135 -42.80 9.60 -49.25
C ILE A 135 -43.96 10.61 -49.17
N SER A 136 -44.32 11.05 -47.96
CA SER A 136 -45.37 12.07 -47.77
C SER A 136 -44.98 13.39 -48.43
N GLN A 137 -43.75 13.86 -48.23
CA GLN A 137 -43.24 15.08 -48.85
C GLN A 137 -43.20 14.98 -50.38
N LEU A 138 -42.77 13.85 -50.93
CA LEU A 138 -42.74 13.61 -52.37
C LEU A 138 -44.15 13.62 -52.96
N ARG A 139 -45.12 12.96 -52.30
CA ARG A 139 -46.52 12.97 -52.74
C ARG A 139 -47.08 14.38 -52.79
N GLN A 140 -46.79 15.20 -51.77
CA GLN A 140 -47.19 16.61 -51.73
C GLN A 140 -46.60 17.37 -52.93
N GLN A 141 -45.30 17.26 -53.16
CA GLN A 141 -44.62 17.93 -54.30
C GLN A 141 -45.15 17.49 -55.66
N VAL A 142 -45.48 16.20 -55.83
CA VAL A 142 -46.05 15.68 -57.07
C VAL A 142 -47.45 16.24 -57.29
N VAL A 143 -48.28 16.30 -56.25
CA VAL A 143 -49.63 16.89 -56.32
C VAL A 143 -49.54 18.38 -56.66
N ASP A 144 -48.68 19.13 -55.97
CA ASP A 144 -48.48 20.56 -56.20
C ASP A 144 -48.03 20.83 -57.65
N LYS A 145 -47.09 20.02 -58.17
CA LYS A 145 -46.63 20.13 -59.56
C LYS A 145 -47.72 19.75 -60.56
N ALA A 146 -48.49 18.69 -60.31
CA ALA A 146 -49.59 18.28 -61.18
C ALA A 146 -50.69 19.35 -61.26
N ILE A 147 -51.03 19.98 -60.13
CA ILE A 147 -51.99 21.10 -60.09
C ILE A 147 -51.43 22.30 -60.86
N ALA A 148 -50.16 22.64 -60.68
CA ALA A 148 -49.52 23.72 -61.42
C ALA A 148 -49.50 23.48 -62.93
N ASP A 149 -49.15 22.27 -63.37
CA ASP A 149 -49.15 21.86 -64.78
C ASP A 149 -50.57 21.87 -65.38
N ALA A 150 -51.57 21.38 -64.64
CA ALA A 150 -52.97 21.42 -65.05
C ALA A 150 -53.47 22.87 -65.19
N SER A 151 -53.15 23.73 -64.22
CA SER A 151 -53.52 25.16 -64.23
C SER A 151 -52.89 25.86 -65.42
N ALA A 152 -51.60 25.61 -65.70
CA ALA A 152 -50.90 26.15 -66.86
C ALA A 152 -51.48 25.63 -68.21
N TYR A 153 -52.00 24.39 -68.26
CA TYR A 153 -52.70 23.87 -69.43
C TYR A 153 -54.03 24.61 -69.67
N PHE A 154 -54.81 24.84 -68.61
CA PHE A 154 -56.05 25.59 -68.70
C PHE A 154 -55.84 27.06 -69.10
N GLU A 155 -54.76 27.71 -68.62
CA GLU A 155 -54.39 29.09 -68.99
C GLU A 155 -53.98 29.24 -70.46
N ARG A 156 -53.43 28.19 -71.09
CA ARG A 156 -53.05 28.20 -72.51
C ARG A 156 -54.24 28.11 -73.48
N GLY A 157 -55.45 27.93 -72.96
CA GLY A 157 -56.70 27.93 -73.71
C GLY A 157 -57.26 26.52 -73.95
N LEU A 158 -58.49 26.29 -73.47
CA LEU A 158 -59.29 25.10 -73.76
C LEU A 158 -59.88 25.16 -75.18
N SER A 159 -60.00 24.02 -75.86
CA SER A 159 -60.74 23.97 -77.12
C SER A 159 -62.24 24.15 -76.86
N GLU A 160 -62.92 24.85 -77.77
CA GLU A 160 -64.35 25.21 -77.67
C GLU A 160 -65.25 23.97 -77.48
N HIS A 161 -64.86 22.83 -78.06
CA HIS A 161 -65.53 21.54 -77.89
C HIS A 161 -65.45 20.98 -76.46
N VAL A 162 -64.29 21.07 -75.81
CA VAL A 162 -64.10 20.60 -74.42
C VAL A 162 -64.85 21.51 -73.44
N GLN A 163 -64.91 22.81 -73.74
CA GLN A 163 -65.62 23.78 -72.92
C GLN A 163 -67.15 23.53 -72.91
N GLN A 164 -67.75 23.24 -74.07
CA GLN A 164 -69.17 22.85 -74.15
C GLN A 164 -69.46 21.55 -73.40
N GLN A 165 -68.61 20.52 -73.57
CA GLN A 165 -68.76 19.25 -72.85
C GLN A 165 -68.68 19.40 -71.33
N LEU A 166 -67.84 20.31 -70.83
CA LEU A 166 -67.74 20.59 -69.39
C LEU A 166 -68.99 21.29 -68.84
N VAL A 167 -69.60 22.19 -69.63
CA VAL A 167 -70.87 22.86 -69.29
C VAL A 167 -72.01 21.85 -69.24
N ASP A 168 -72.13 20.99 -70.25
CA ASP A 168 -73.19 19.97 -70.28
C ASP A 168 -73.08 19.00 -69.09
N ARG A 169 -71.85 18.56 -68.75
CA ARG A 169 -71.61 17.71 -67.57
C ARG A 169 -71.92 18.38 -66.23
N SER A 170 -71.65 19.68 -66.11
CA SER A 170 -71.93 20.40 -64.85
C SER A 170 -73.43 20.63 -64.68
N ILE A 171 -74.17 20.84 -65.77
CA ILE A 171 -75.63 20.85 -65.76
C ILE A 171 -76.19 19.47 -65.36
N ASP A 172 -75.65 18.38 -65.91
CA ASP A 172 -76.06 17.01 -65.55
C ASP A 172 -75.79 16.69 -64.07
N LEU A 173 -74.64 17.10 -63.51
CA LEU A 173 -74.32 16.86 -62.10
C LEU A 173 -75.26 17.60 -61.15
N ILE A 174 -75.60 18.86 -61.46
CA ILE A 174 -76.51 19.69 -60.64
C ILE A 174 -77.96 19.21 -60.76
N SER A 175 -78.33 18.55 -61.86
CA SER A 175 -79.66 17.98 -62.07
C SER A 175 -79.79 16.53 -61.59
N ALA A 176 -78.68 15.88 -61.24
CA ALA A 176 -78.63 14.54 -60.65
C ALA A 176 -78.59 14.53 -59.11
N GLU A 177 -78.48 15.70 -58.48
CA GLU A 177 -78.63 15.93 -57.03
C GLU A 177 -80.04 16.47 -56.72
#